data_AF-A0A9E3MTU6-F1
#
_entry.id   AF-A0A9E3MTU6-F1
#
_cell.length_a   1.000
_cell.length_b   1.000
_cell.length_c   1.000
_cell.angle_alpha   90.00
_cell.angle_beta   90.00
_cell.angle_gamma   90.00
#
_symmetry.space_group_name_H-M   'P 1'
#
loop_
_entity.id
_entity.type
_entity.pdbx_description
1 polymer ?
#
loop_
_entity_poly.entity_id
_entity_poly.type
_entity_poly.pdbx_seq_one_letter_code
_entity_poly.pdbx_strand_id
1 'polypeptide(L)'
;FARLLDARGHGAESAAERAHHYRESHDLAEALAASLEAADHAQRVGAPAEELRHLEAALDLWSAVEPTARPSGEGVDRVRLMLRASAAAAHTGELHRAVSLTRAALAGVGQEVDSELAARVRYTLAGNLMSVDNLTAAFAYSSEALAMIPADPPSRTWVWAAATHVLAARQVGENEVALRVARQALGTAEQLGVPDAQADLLISLAVLEGGGRRTEAGRERLRQARELARRAGSTPVEMRALFNLAVGCFESGHLDECLPWLAEGLDRARRAGLLSSPYPMEMRYLKLLVLYTLGRWDDCVRAAHADAEVLPAAGGYTMAPALYVGLARGDLRAVDRARALLEGPFDWMATLVAGIALTDAAALRGDAEDAVQRMRSTVAALTDDTGALPHVTVRLAGLALSAVADRADDLRRKGDQAGALRWAETATELVELARMTAAHGERGIPQGPEGQAWLARAEAEWTRAASGPDAEAWARAVAAFDFGDVYEPARCRLRYAEALLAADRREEAAVEARAAREVFARLGATVLLEQAEELIRRASPAVAPPSAQLLTAREQDVLRLLARGRSNRQIGEELFITGKTASVHVSNILAKLGAASRTEAVAVAYRKGL
;
A
#
# COMPACT_ATOMS: atom_id res chain seq x y z
N PHE A 1 -26.34 -21.30 -41.20
CA PHE A 1 -26.76 -20.66 -39.93
C PHE A 1 -26.39 -19.18 -39.91
N ALA A 2 -25.14 -18.80 -40.21
CA ALA A 2 -24.73 -17.38 -40.31
C ALA A 2 -25.69 -16.50 -41.15
N ARG A 3 -26.06 -16.92 -42.37
CA ARG A 3 -27.04 -16.22 -43.22
C ARG A 3 -28.45 -16.09 -42.59
N LEU A 4 -28.84 -17.01 -41.69
CA LEU A 4 -30.11 -16.90 -40.95
C LEU A 4 -30.02 -15.85 -39.84
N LEU A 5 -28.84 -15.67 -39.24
CA LEU A 5 -28.59 -14.62 -38.27
C LEU A 5 -28.59 -13.24 -38.95
N ASP A 6 -27.98 -13.11 -40.13
CA ASP A 6 -28.03 -11.88 -40.94
C ASP A 6 -29.47 -11.45 -41.27
N ALA A 7 -30.32 -12.41 -41.60
CA ALA A 7 -31.72 -12.16 -41.94
C ALA A 7 -32.58 -11.65 -40.76
N ARG A 8 -32.10 -11.72 -39.51
CA ARG A 8 -32.85 -11.31 -38.32
C ARG A 8 -32.71 -9.82 -37.97
N GLY A 9 -31.86 -9.06 -38.67
CA GLY A 9 -31.72 -7.61 -38.46
C GLY A 9 -30.96 -7.18 -37.19
N HIS A 10 -30.56 -8.12 -36.34
CA HIS A 10 -29.69 -7.90 -35.17
C HIS A 10 -28.21 -8.07 -35.55
N GLY A 11 -27.77 -7.26 -36.53
CA GLY A 11 -26.42 -7.33 -37.12
C GLY A 11 -25.32 -7.34 -36.06
N ALA A 12 -25.24 -6.29 -35.24
CA ALA A 12 -24.15 -6.17 -34.28
C ALA A 12 -24.18 -7.22 -33.14
N GLU A 13 -25.37 -7.59 -32.65
CA GLU A 13 -25.53 -8.49 -31.50
C GLU A 13 -25.21 -9.96 -31.85
N SER A 14 -25.48 -10.35 -33.10
CA SER A 14 -25.18 -11.70 -33.59
C SER A 14 -23.83 -11.80 -34.31
N ALA A 15 -23.05 -10.71 -34.39
CA ALA A 15 -21.80 -10.66 -35.14
C ALA A 15 -20.78 -11.71 -34.67
N ALA A 16 -20.67 -11.94 -33.36
CA ALA A 16 -19.80 -12.98 -32.79
C ALA A 16 -20.22 -14.40 -33.22
N GLU A 17 -21.51 -14.71 -33.19
CA GLU A 17 -22.05 -16.00 -33.65
C GLU A 17 -21.86 -16.17 -35.16
N ARG A 18 -22.07 -15.10 -35.94
CA ARG A 18 -21.80 -15.11 -37.39
C ARG A 18 -20.34 -15.38 -37.69
N ALA A 19 -19.43 -14.69 -37.00
CA ALA A 19 -17.99 -14.89 -37.17
C ALA A 19 -17.59 -16.35 -36.93
N HIS A 20 -18.12 -16.97 -35.87
CA HIS A 20 -17.92 -18.39 -35.60
C HIS A 20 -18.46 -19.28 -36.74
N HIS A 21 -19.72 -19.09 -37.14
CA HIS A 21 -20.34 -19.95 -38.15
C HIS A 21 -19.73 -19.78 -39.55
N TYR A 22 -19.35 -18.56 -39.95
CA TYR A 22 -18.65 -18.33 -41.21
C TYR A 22 -17.26 -18.99 -41.22
N ARG A 23 -16.54 -18.94 -40.08
CA ARG A 23 -15.25 -19.61 -39.91
C ARG A 23 -15.39 -21.13 -40.04
N GLU A 24 -16.34 -21.75 -39.35
CA GLU A 24 -16.58 -23.20 -39.44
C GLU A 24 -16.97 -23.63 -40.86
N SER A 25 -17.73 -22.80 -41.58
CA SER A 25 -18.07 -23.05 -42.99
C SER A 25 -16.97 -22.69 -43.99
N HIS A 26 -15.77 -22.28 -43.53
CA HIS A 26 -14.63 -21.85 -44.35
C HIS A 26 -14.92 -20.67 -45.28
N ASP A 27 -15.91 -19.83 -44.92
CA ASP A 27 -16.20 -18.57 -45.62
C ASP A 27 -15.37 -17.45 -44.97
N LEU A 28 -14.07 -17.43 -45.29
CA LEU A 28 -13.08 -16.65 -44.54
C LEU A 28 -13.25 -15.13 -44.68
N ALA A 29 -13.75 -14.65 -45.82
CA ALA A 29 -14.01 -13.22 -46.04
C ALA A 29 -15.16 -12.72 -45.15
N GLU A 30 -16.26 -13.45 -45.13
CA GLU A 30 -17.41 -13.14 -44.26
C GLU A 30 -17.06 -13.35 -42.77
N ALA A 31 -16.24 -14.35 -42.44
CA ALA A 31 -15.73 -14.55 -41.09
C ALA A 31 -14.87 -13.37 -40.61
N LEU A 32 -14.03 -12.82 -41.49
CA LEU A 32 -13.21 -11.63 -41.21
C LEU A 32 -14.10 -10.40 -40.98
N ALA A 33 -15.05 -10.13 -41.87
CA ALA A 33 -15.98 -9.01 -41.75
C ALA A 33 -16.81 -9.08 -40.46
N ALA A 34 -17.40 -10.25 -40.17
CA ALA A 34 -18.19 -10.46 -38.95
C ALA A 34 -17.33 -10.36 -37.68
N SER A 35 -16.05 -10.78 -37.72
CA SER A 35 -15.13 -10.60 -36.58
C SER A 35 -14.85 -9.13 -36.28
N LEU A 36 -14.67 -8.30 -37.32
CA LEU A 36 -14.48 -6.86 -37.14
C LEU A 36 -15.75 -6.18 -36.59
N GLU A 37 -16.92 -6.57 -37.09
CA GLU A 37 -18.20 -6.07 -36.57
C GLU A 37 -18.43 -6.49 -35.11
N ALA A 38 -18.05 -7.71 -34.74
CA ALA A 38 -18.10 -8.19 -33.36
C ALA A 38 -17.15 -7.40 -32.46
N ALA A 39 -15.94 -7.08 -32.94
CA ALA A 39 -15.01 -6.21 -32.23
C ALA A 39 -15.58 -4.80 -32.02
N ASP A 40 -16.23 -4.21 -33.03
CA ASP A 40 -16.90 -2.90 -32.93
C ASP A 40 -18.08 -2.91 -31.97
N HIS A 41 -18.84 -4.01 -31.94
CA HIS A 41 -19.89 -4.19 -30.95
C HIS A 41 -19.32 -4.29 -29.53
N ALA A 42 -18.33 -5.16 -29.31
CA ALA A 42 -17.66 -5.34 -28.02
C ALA A 42 -17.05 -4.03 -27.50
N GLN A 43 -16.41 -3.23 -28.35
CA GLN A 43 -15.88 -1.92 -28.00
C GLN A 43 -16.99 -0.97 -27.50
N ARG A 44 -18.13 -0.90 -28.21
CA ARG A 44 -19.25 -0.01 -27.85
C ARG A 44 -19.91 -0.37 -26.52
N VAL A 45 -19.93 -1.64 -26.15
CA VAL A 45 -20.51 -2.12 -24.88
C VAL A 45 -19.49 -2.17 -23.74
N GLY A 46 -18.23 -1.78 -23.99
CA GLY A 46 -17.17 -1.75 -22.96
C GLY A 46 -16.65 -3.14 -22.59
N ALA A 47 -16.52 -4.04 -23.55
CA ALA A 47 -16.04 -5.41 -23.37
C ALA A 47 -14.66 -5.62 -24.03
N PRO A 48 -13.56 -5.06 -23.47
CA PRO A 48 -12.24 -5.08 -24.11
C PRO A 48 -11.67 -6.50 -24.28
N ALA A 49 -12.04 -7.45 -23.41
CA ALA A 49 -11.65 -8.86 -23.56
C ALA A 49 -12.34 -9.54 -24.75
N GLU A 50 -13.60 -9.20 -25.03
CA GLU A 50 -14.30 -9.67 -26.23
C GLU A 50 -13.76 -8.99 -27.48
N GLU A 51 -13.53 -7.68 -27.41
CA GLU A 51 -12.90 -6.91 -28.49
C GLU A 51 -11.55 -7.51 -28.89
N LEU A 52 -10.67 -7.78 -27.92
CA LEU A 52 -9.36 -8.40 -28.17
C LEU A 52 -9.49 -9.74 -28.89
N ARG A 53 -10.35 -10.65 -28.39
CA ARG A 53 -10.55 -11.97 -29.01
C ARG A 53 -11.00 -11.85 -30.47
N HIS A 54 -11.91 -10.93 -30.76
CA HIS A 54 -12.42 -10.73 -32.12
C HIS A 54 -11.38 -10.07 -33.04
N LEU A 55 -10.56 -9.15 -32.51
CA LEU A 55 -9.47 -8.55 -33.28
C LEU A 55 -8.36 -9.56 -33.59
N GLU A 56 -7.99 -10.42 -32.64
CA GLU A 56 -7.02 -11.49 -32.88
C GLU A 56 -7.55 -12.49 -33.90
N ALA A 57 -8.82 -12.89 -33.77
CA ALA A 57 -9.51 -13.71 -34.76
C ALA A 57 -9.47 -13.07 -36.16
N ALA A 58 -9.67 -11.76 -36.27
CA ALA A 58 -9.56 -11.03 -37.53
C ALA A 58 -8.12 -11.00 -38.07
N LEU A 59 -7.13 -10.78 -37.19
CA LEU A 59 -5.69 -10.76 -37.56
C LEU A 59 -5.20 -12.13 -38.06
N ASP A 60 -5.68 -13.22 -37.47
CA ASP A 60 -5.38 -14.60 -37.90
C ASP A 60 -5.94 -14.89 -39.30
N LEU A 61 -7.16 -14.41 -39.57
CA LEU A 61 -7.80 -14.55 -40.89
C LEU A 61 -7.18 -13.63 -41.94
N TRP A 62 -6.55 -12.53 -41.54
CA TRP A 62 -6.13 -11.45 -42.45
C TRP A 62 -5.23 -11.94 -43.58
N SER A 63 -4.24 -12.79 -43.29
CA SER A 63 -3.34 -13.34 -44.31
C SER A 63 -3.97 -14.43 -45.18
N ALA A 64 -5.02 -15.09 -44.70
CA ALA A 64 -5.72 -16.17 -45.41
C ALA A 64 -6.80 -15.64 -46.37
N VAL A 65 -7.28 -14.41 -46.17
CA VAL A 65 -8.24 -13.75 -47.07
C VAL A 65 -7.50 -12.99 -48.17
N GLU A 66 -7.91 -13.22 -49.42
CA GLU A 66 -7.40 -12.51 -50.61
C GLU A 66 -7.53 -11.00 -50.45
N PRO A 67 -6.50 -10.18 -50.82
CA PRO A 67 -6.52 -8.74 -50.61
C PRO A 67 -7.75 -8.02 -51.16
N THR A 68 -8.29 -8.48 -52.29
CA THR A 68 -9.50 -7.91 -52.94
C THR A 68 -10.80 -8.25 -52.22
N ALA A 69 -10.81 -9.30 -51.40
CA ALA A 69 -11.95 -9.75 -50.61
C ALA A 69 -11.91 -9.25 -49.16
N ARG A 70 -10.86 -8.51 -48.78
CA ARG A 70 -10.77 -7.91 -47.43
C ARG A 70 -11.73 -6.72 -47.34
N PRO A 71 -12.32 -6.48 -46.15
CA PRO A 71 -13.12 -5.29 -45.93
C PRO A 71 -12.33 -4.02 -46.28
N SER A 72 -12.88 -3.20 -47.17
CA SER A 72 -12.30 -1.93 -47.58
C SER A 72 -12.95 -0.79 -46.79
N GLY A 73 -12.15 0.04 -46.13
CA GLY A 73 -12.64 1.19 -45.38
C GLY A 73 -11.48 2.00 -44.79
N GLU A 74 -11.75 3.25 -44.44
CA GLU A 74 -10.75 4.09 -43.76
C GLU A 74 -10.38 3.46 -42.42
N GLY A 75 -9.10 3.17 -42.23
CA GLY A 75 -8.60 2.58 -40.99
C GLY A 75 -8.59 1.05 -40.92
N VAL A 76 -9.02 0.34 -41.96
CA VAL A 76 -9.05 -1.14 -42.01
C VAL A 76 -7.80 -1.65 -42.73
N ASP A 77 -6.67 -1.65 -42.01
CA ASP A 77 -5.43 -2.31 -42.43
C ASP A 77 -4.81 -3.11 -41.28
N ARG A 78 -3.94 -4.07 -41.62
CA ARG A 78 -3.36 -4.99 -40.65
C ARG A 78 -2.65 -4.29 -39.49
N VAL A 79 -1.90 -3.22 -39.77
CA VAL A 79 -1.13 -2.49 -38.75
C VAL A 79 -2.08 -1.76 -37.81
N ARG A 80 -3.13 -1.13 -38.33
CA ARG A 80 -4.17 -0.48 -37.51
C ARG A 80 -4.95 -1.46 -36.65
N LEU A 81 -5.27 -2.63 -37.17
CA LEU A 81 -5.90 -3.70 -36.40
C LEU A 81 -4.99 -4.19 -35.27
N MET A 82 -3.69 -4.34 -35.51
CA MET A 82 -2.73 -4.67 -34.45
C MET A 82 -2.65 -3.60 -33.35
N LEU A 83 -2.69 -2.31 -33.72
CA LEU A 83 -2.73 -1.22 -32.73
C LEU A 83 -4.01 -1.25 -31.90
N ARG A 84 -5.17 -1.49 -32.53
CA ARG A 84 -6.44 -1.64 -31.83
C ARG A 84 -6.45 -2.85 -30.90
N ALA A 85 -5.94 -4.00 -31.37
CA ALA A 85 -5.79 -5.20 -30.56
C ALA A 85 -4.85 -4.94 -29.38
N SER A 86 -3.74 -4.22 -29.60
CA SER A 86 -2.85 -3.81 -28.52
C SER A 86 -3.56 -2.95 -27.47
N ALA A 87 -4.42 -2.01 -27.87
CA ALA A 87 -5.16 -1.18 -26.93
C ALA A 87 -6.15 -2.02 -26.09
N ALA A 88 -6.88 -2.95 -26.74
CA ALA A 88 -7.76 -3.88 -26.05
C ALA A 88 -7.02 -4.81 -25.08
N ALA A 89 -5.83 -5.29 -25.47
CA ALA A 89 -4.93 -6.05 -24.59
C ALA A 89 -4.45 -5.22 -23.39
N ALA A 90 -4.10 -3.95 -23.59
CA ALA A 90 -3.72 -3.08 -22.48
C ALA A 90 -4.89 -2.84 -21.50
N HIS A 91 -6.11 -2.65 -22.01
CA HIS A 91 -7.32 -2.45 -21.20
C HIS A 91 -7.70 -3.66 -20.35
N THR A 92 -7.35 -4.87 -20.79
CA THR A 92 -7.57 -6.13 -20.06
C THR A 92 -6.44 -6.47 -19.09
N GLY A 93 -5.36 -5.69 -19.07
CA GLY A 93 -4.18 -5.95 -18.24
C GLY A 93 -3.19 -6.94 -18.88
N GLU A 94 -3.39 -7.37 -20.13
CA GLU A 94 -2.47 -8.23 -20.87
C GLU A 94 -1.30 -7.43 -21.46
N LEU A 95 -0.50 -6.80 -20.59
CA LEU A 95 0.50 -5.80 -20.98
C LEU A 95 1.60 -6.36 -21.90
N HIS A 96 2.09 -7.58 -21.63
CA HIS A 96 3.05 -8.24 -22.52
C HIS A 96 2.43 -8.56 -23.90
N ARG A 97 1.14 -8.91 -23.93
CA ARG A 97 0.42 -9.14 -25.19
C ARG A 97 0.29 -7.84 -25.98
N ALA A 98 -0.02 -6.73 -25.32
CA ALA A 98 -0.03 -5.39 -25.91
C ALA A 98 1.34 -5.02 -26.51
N VAL A 99 2.45 -5.26 -25.80
CA VAL A 99 3.81 -5.05 -26.34
C VAL A 99 4.07 -5.92 -27.57
N SER A 100 3.72 -7.21 -27.53
CA SER A 100 3.93 -8.12 -28.66
C SER A 100 3.14 -7.70 -29.90
N LEU A 101 1.87 -7.31 -29.74
CA LEU A 101 1.02 -6.83 -30.84
C LEU A 101 1.60 -5.56 -31.47
N THR A 102 2.07 -4.60 -30.66
CA THR A 102 2.64 -3.36 -31.20
C THR A 102 4.03 -3.57 -31.82
N ARG A 103 4.84 -4.50 -31.31
CA ARG A 103 6.10 -4.91 -31.99
C ARG A 103 5.81 -5.55 -33.35
N ALA A 104 4.79 -6.40 -33.45
CA ALA A 104 4.36 -6.97 -34.73
C ALA A 104 3.86 -5.87 -35.68
N ALA A 105 3.12 -4.88 -35.17
CA ALA A 105 2.70 -3.71 -35.95
C ALA A 105 3.92 -2.95 -36.49
N LEU A 106 4.95 -2.73 -35.66
CA LEU A 106 6.17 -2.02 -36.03
C LEU A 106 6.94 -2.74 -37.14
N ALA A 107 7.03 -4.08 -37.07
CA ALA A 107 7.65 -4.88 -38.13
C ALA A 107 6.87 -4.83 -39.45
N GLY A 108 5.56 -4.58 -39.39
CA GLY A 108 4.69 -4.41 -40.56
C GLY A 108 4.75 -3.03 -41.20
N VAL A 109 5.39 -2.04 -40.56
CA VAL A 109 5.60 -0.70 -41.12
C VAL A 109 6.81 -0.75 -42.06
N GLY A 110 6.57 -0.80 -43.37
CA GLY A 110 7.62 -0.73 -44.41
C GLY A 110 8.24 0.67 -44.57
N GLN A 111 9.28 0.79 -45.42
CA GLN A 111 9.99 2.06 -45.69
C GLN A 111 9.14 3.11 -46.44
N GLU A 112 8.06 2.71 -47.11
CA GLU A 112 7.17 3.59 -47.89
C GLU A 112 5.87 3.98 -47.15
N VAL A 113 5.77 3.69 -45.84
CA VAL A 113 4.56 3.94 -45.05
C VAL A 113 4.43 5.41 -44.64
N ASP A 114 3.18 5.88 -44.54
CA ASP A 114 2.78 7.14 -43.90
C ASP A 114 3.54 7.37 -42.57
N SER A 115 4.32 8.46 -42.52
CA SER A 115 5.11 8.84 -41.34
C SER A 115 4.25 8.95 -40.08
N GLU A 116 2.97 9.32 -40.21
CA GLU A 116 2.06 9.41 -39.07
C GLU A 116 1.72 8.04 -38.48
N LEU A 117 1.44 7.04 -39.32
CA LEU A 117 1.19 5.67 -38.85
C LEU A 117 2.45 5.10 -38.18
N ALA A 118 3.62 5.34 -38.78
CA ALA A 118 4.90 4.86 -38.26
C ALA A 118 5.25 5.47 -36.90
N ALA A 119 5.00 6.75 -36.70
CA ALA A 119 5.15 7.42 -35.40
C ALA A 119 4.11 6.91 -34.40
N ARG A 120 2.86 6.69 -34.83
CA ARG A 120 1.81 6.14 -33.97
C ARG A 120 2.14 4.78 -33.40
N VAL A 121 2.68 3.89 -34.22
CA VAL A 121 3.11 2.58 -33.74
C VAL A 121 4.20 2.71 -32.67
N ARG A 122 5.18 3.62 -32.87
CA ARG A 122 6.28 3.83 -31.93
C ARG A 122 5.83 4.43 -30.61
N TYR A 123 5.00 5.49 -30.61
CA TYR A 123 4.54 6.05 -29.34
C TYR A 123 3.59 5.09 -28.63
N THR A 124 2.77 4.30 -29.35
CA THR A 124 1.94 3.25 -28.72
C THR A 124 2.82 2.18 -28.07
N LEU A 125 3.90 1.78 -28.74
CA LEU A 125 4.87 0.83 -28.19
C LEU A 125 5.55 1.39 -26.95
N ALA A 126 5.96 2.65 -26.99
CA ALA A 126 6.54 3.33 -25.83
C ALA A 126 5.58 3.35 -24.63
N GLY A 127 4.29 3.64 -24.86
CA GLY A 127 3.23 3.56 -23.85
C GLY A 127 3.14 2.18 -23.19
N ASN A 128 3.10 1.12 -24.00
CA ASN A 128 3.04 -0.25 -23.50
C ASN A 128 4.33 -0.68 -22.77
N LEU A 129 5.49 -0.24 -23.27
CA LEU A 129 6.79 -0.55 -22.66
C LEU A 129 6.93 0.07 -21.27
N MET A 130 6.40 1.28 -21.03
CA MET A 130 6.34 1.85 -19.69
C MET A 130 5.51 0.98 -18.73
N SER A 131 4.47 0.32 -19.23
CA SER A 131 3.58 -0.49 -18.39
C SER A 131 4.20 -1.84 -18.00
N VAL A 132 5.24 -2.29 -18.72
CA VAL A 132 6.04 -3.49 -18.40
C VAL A 132 7.45 -3.15 -17.90
N ASP A 133 7.61 -1.92 -17.38
CA ASP A 133 8.84 -1.42 -16.77
C ASP A 133 10.10 -1.48 -17.66
N ASN A 134 9.94 -1.29 -18.97
CA ASN A 134 11.06 -1.18 -19.91
C ASN A 134 11.28 0.29 -20.30
N LEU A 135 11.72 1.08 -19.32
CA LEU A 135 11.73 2.55 -19.36
C LEU A 135 12.72 3.10 -20.41
N THR A 136 13.91 2.51 -20.51
CA THR A 136 14.93 2.92 -21.47
C THR A 136 14.45 2.75 -22.91
N ALA A 137 13.84 1.60 -23.25
CA ALA A 137 13.30 1.38 -24.59
C ALA A 137 12.07 2.28 -24.85
N ALA A 138 11.22 2.50 -23.83
CA ALA A 138 10.09 3.42 -23.96
C ALA A 138 10.57 4.84 -24.29
N PHE A 139 11.59 5.33 -23.61
CA PHE A 139 12.18 6.64 -23.89
C PHE A 139 12.75 6.72 -25.31
N ALA A 140 13.50 5.71 -25.75
CA ALA A 140 14.04 5.65 -27.10
C ALA A 140 12.93 5.71 -28.18
N TYR A 141 11.94 4.81 -28.11
CA TYR A 141 10.86 4.76 -29.10
C TYR A 141 9.97 6.02 -29.09
N SER A 142 9.73 6.62 -27.91
CA SER A 142 8.98 7.87 -27.84
C SER A 142 9.74 9.04 -28.47
N SER A 143 11.07 9.08 -28.29
CA SER A 143 11.95 10.08 -28.89
C SER A 143 11.98 9.95 -30.42
N GLU A 144 12.10 8.72 -30.92
CA GLU A 144 11.98 8.44 -32.36
C GLU A 144 10.65 8.89 -32.92
N ALA A 145 9.53 8.53 -32.26
CA ALA A 145 8.18 8.92 -32.71
C ALA A 145 8.02 10.44 -32.80
N LEU A 146 8.53 11.17 -31.81
CA LEU A 146 8.47 12.63 -31.77
C LEU A 146 9.33 13.28 -32.86
N ALA A 147 10.47 12.69 -33.21
CA ALA A 147 11.36 13.18 -34.27
C ALA A 147 10.84 12.90 -35.69
N MET A 148 9.99 11.88 -35.87
CA MET A 148 9.45 11.47 -37.18
C MET A 148 8.39 12.42 -37.74
N ILE A 149 7.68 13.16 -36.88
CA ILE A 149 6.62 14.09 -37.30
C ILE A 149 7.08 15.51 -36.99
N PRO A 150 7.08 16.44 -37.96
CA PRO A 150 7.40 17.83 -37.68
C PRO A 150 6.34 18.44 -36.75
N ALA A 151 6.76 19.38 -35.90
CA ALA A 151 5.83 20.12 -35.04
C ALA A 151 4.92 21.10 -35.83
N ASP A 152 5.34 21.44 -37.06
CA ASP A 152 4.64 22.35 -37.98
C ASP A 152 4.54 21.68 -39.37
N PRO A 153 3.33 21.52 -39.95
CA PRO A 153 2.03 21.88 -39.40
C PRO A 153 1.64 21.04 -38.18
N PRO A 154 0.95 21.63 -37.18
CA PRO A 154 0.55 20.92 -35.98
C PRO A 154 -0.45 19.80 -36.31
N SER A 155 -0.18 18.59 -35.81
CA SER A 155 -1.04 17.41 -36.01
C SER A 155 -1.40 16.72 -34.70
N ARG A 156 -2.55 16.03 -34.68
CA ARG A 156 -2.97 15.23 -33.52
C ARG A 156 -1.94 14.13 -33.19
N THR A 157 -1.33 13.54 -34.21
CA THR A 157 -0.32 12.48 -34.07
C THR A 157 0.94 13.01 -33.39
N TRP A 158 1.39 14.23 -33.74
CA TRP A 158 2.51 14.90 -33.06
C TRP A 158 2.20 15.16 -31.58
N VAL A 159 1.01 15.67 -31.26
CA VAL A 159 0.61 15.98 -29.86
C VAL A 159 0.65 14.71 -28.99
N TRP A 160 0.14 13.57 -29.49
CA TRP A 160 0.17 12.30 -28.76
C TRP A 160 1.57 11.67 -28.66
N ALA A 161 2.41 11.83 -29.69
CA ALA A 161 3.81 11.45 -29.63
C ALA A 161 4.54 12.26 -28.53
N ALA A 162 4.30 13.58 -28.48
CA ALA A 162 4.85 14.47 -27.49
C ALA A 162 4.36 14.13 -26.07
N ALA A 163 3.05 13.93 -25.87
CA ALA A 163 2.49 13.53 -24.57
C ALA A 163 3.09 12.22 -24.04
N THR A 164 3.23 11.21 -24.92
CA THR A 164 3.87 9.95 -24.57
C THR A 164 5.36 10.13 -24.24
N HIS A 165 6.07 10.96 -25.01
CA HIS A 165 7.46 11.28 -24.75
C HIS A 165 7.67 12.00 -23.42
N VAL A 166 6.77 12.91 -23.04
CA VAL A 166 6.79 13.58 -21.72
C VAL A 166 6.70 12.54 -20.59
N LEU A 167 5.81 11.55 -20.72
CA LEU A 167 5.68 10.47 -19.75
C LEU A 167 6.96 9.63 -19.64
N ALA A 168 7.52 9.22 -20.78
CA ALA A 168 8.73 8.40 -20.83
C ALA A 168 9.96 9.17 -20.32
N ALA A 169 10.12 10.43 -20.72
CA ALA A 169 11.20 11.32 -20.26
C ALA A 169 11.17 11.49 -18.74
N ARG A 170 9.98 11.67 -18.15
CA ARG A 170 9.83 11.72 -16.68
C ARG A 170 10.29 10.43 -16.01
N GLN A 171 9.93 9.27 -16.57
CA GLN A 171 10.28 7.96 -15.99
C GLN A 171 11.80 7.73 -15.95
N VAL A 172 12.55 8.24 -16.92
CA VAL A 172 14.02 8.14 -16.94
C VAL A 172 14.75 9.33 -16.31
N GLY A 173 14.03 10.22 -15.62
CA GLY A 173 14.62 11.36 -14.91
C GLY A 173 14.90 12.62 -15.75
N GLU A 174 14.57 12.61 -17.05
CA GLU A 174 14.73 13.71 -18.01
C GLU A 174 13.65 14.80 -17.84
N ASN A 175 13.51 15.30 -16.61
CA ASN A 175 12.42 16.20 -16.22
C ASN A 175 12.43 17.55 -16.94
N GLU A 176 13.61 18.10 -17.25
CA GLU A 176 13.72 19.36 -18.00
C GLU A 176 13.24 19.20 -19.45
N VAL A 177 13.59 18.08 -20.08
CA VAL A 177 13.10 17.73 -21.42
C VAL A 177 11.59 17.53 -21.38
N ALA A 178 11.10 16.74 -20.43
CA ALA A 178 9.67 16.50 -20.24
C ALA A 178 8.89 17.81 -20.06
N LEU A 179 9.37 18.73 -19.22
CA LEU A 179 8.70 20.00 -18.96
C LEU A 179 8.63 20.89 -20.20
N ARG A 180 9.72 20.98 -20.96
CA ARG A 180 9.79 21.77 -22.19
C ARG A 180 8.81 21.26 -23.25
N VAL A 181 8.84 19.95 -23.50
CA VAL A 181 7.97 19.30 -24.48
C VAL A 181 6.51 19.38 -24.05
N ALA A 182 6.21 19.21 -22.75
CA ALA A 182 4.85 19.30 -22.24
C ALA A 182 4.22 20.68 -22.47
N ARG A 183 4.97 21.77 -22.22
CA ARG A 183 4.48 23.14 -22.44
C ARG A 183 4.22 23.43 -23.91
N GLN A 184 5.11 22.99 -24.80
CA GLN A 184 4.92 23.15 -26.24
C GLN A 184 3.70 22.35 -26.71
N ALA A 185 3.61 21.08 -26.33
CA ALA A 185 2.53 20.19 -26.74
C ALA A 185 1.17 20.65 -26.21
N LEU A 186 1.11 21.24 -25.01
CA LEU A 186 -0.13 21.74 -24.43
C LEU A 186 -0.72 22.87 -25.28
N GLY A 187 0.12 23.85 -25.67
CA GLY A 187 -0.32 24.96 -26.53
C GLY A 187 -0.82 24.47 -27.90
N THR A 188 -0.15 23.47 -28.48
CA THR A 188 -0.59 22.85 -29.74
C THR A 188 -1.89 22.05 -29.58
N ALA A 189 -2.06 21.32 -28.49
CA ALA A 189 -3.29 20.58 -28.20
C ALA A 189 -4.50 21.53 -28.07
N GLU A 190 -4.30 22.68 -27.44
CA GLU A 190 -5.30 23.74 -27.31
C GLU A 190 -5.66 24.35 -28.67
N GLN A 191 -4.65 24.67 -29.50
CA GLN A 191 -4.86 25.21 -30.85
C GLN A 191 -5.64 24.24 -31.75
N LEU A 192 -5.35 22.95 -31.67
CA LEU A 192 -6.00 21.91 -32.48
C LEU A 192 -7.35 21.43 -31.93
N GLY A 193 -7.72 21.83 -30.70
CA GLY A 193 -8.93 21.33 -30.04
C GLY A 193 -8.87 19.83 -29.75
N VAL A 194 -7.76 19.36 -29.17
CA VAL A 194 -7.51 17.95 -28.81
C VAL A 194 -7.64 17.77 -27.29
N PRO A 195 -8.86 17.69 -26.74
CA PRO A 195 -9.11 17.80 -25.30
C PRO A 195 -8.59 16.61 -24.49
N ASP A 196 -8.52 15.42 -25.10
CA ASP A 196 -7.98 14.22 -24.47
C ASP A 196 -6.46 14.31 -24.26
N ALA A 197 -5.72 14.76 -25.27
CA ALA A 197 -4.28 15.00 -25.10
C ALA A 197 -3.98 16.23 -24.23
N GLN A 198 -4.82 17.27 -24.30
CA GLN A 198 -4.73 18.42 -23.40
C GLN A 198 -4.85 17.98 -21.94
N ALA A 199 -5.84 17.13 -21.62
CA ALA A 199 -5.98 16.56 -20.28
C ALA A 199 -4.73 15.75 -19.87
N ASP A 200 -4.22 14.88 -20.74
CA ASP A 200 -3.04 14.06 -20.47
C ASP A 200 -1.79 14.90 -20.15
N LEU A 201 -1.57 15.97 -20.92
CA LEU A 201 -0.48 16.92 -20.72
C LEU A 201 -0.64 17.75 -19.44
N LEU A 202 -1.87 18.17 -19.10
CA LEU A 202 -2.15 18.87 -17.84
C LEU A 202 -1.83 17.99 -16.62
N ILE A 203 -2.11 16.68 -16.69
CA ILE A 203 -1.72 15.74 -15.63
C ILE A 203 -0.18 15.68 -15.52
N SER A 204 0.51 15.52 -16.65
CA SER A 204 1.97 15.49 -16.67
C SER A 204 2.59 16.78 -16.09
N LEU A 205 2.05 17.94 -16.42
CA LEU A 205 2.48 19.24 -15.87
C LEU A 205 2.15 19.39 -14.38
N ALA A 206 0.98 18.92 -13.93
CA ALA A 206 0.63 18.91 -12.51
C ALA A 206 1.60 18.07 -11.68
N VAL A 207 2.12 16.99 -12.27
CA VAL A 207 3.23 16.25 -11.67
C VAL A 207 4.51 17.07 -11.76
N LEU A 208 4.94 17.53 -12.95
CA LEU A 208 6.26 18.12 -13.21
C LEU A 208 6.52 19.53 -12.60
N GLU A 209 5.50 20.37 -12.38
CA GLU A 209 5.69 21.77 -11.98
C GLU A 209 5.48 22.05 -10.48
N GLY A 210 6.17 23.06 -9.95
CA GLY A 210 5.71 23.87 -8.81
C GLY A 210 5.35 23.11 -7.53
N GLY A 211 6.15 22.12 -7.11
CA GLY A 211 5.88 21.30 -5.93
C GLY A 211 4.97 20.09 -6.19
N GLY A 212 4.54 19.89 -7.43
CA GLY A 212 3.81 18.73 -7.92
C GLY A 212 2.35 18.66 -7.46
N ARG A 213 1.81 17.45 -7.50
CA ARG A 213 0.42 17.11 -7.12
C ARG A 213 0.08 17.34 -5.64
N ARG A 214 1.07 17.66 -4.80
CA ARG A 214 0.88 18.05 -3.39
C ARG A 214 0.41 19.49 -3.18
N THR A 215 0.55 20.34 -4.19
CA THR A 215 0.13 21.75 -4.11
C THR A 215 -1.34 21.91 -4.49
N GLU A 216 -2.00 22.96 -3.98
CA GLU A 216 -3.38 23.23 -4.36
C GLU A 216 -3.50 23.56 -5.86
N ALA A 217 -2.53 24.30 -6.42
CA ALA A 217 -2.47 24.58 -7.85
C ALA A 217 -2.30 23.30 -8.69
N GLY A 218 -1.45 22.36 -8.23
CA GLY A 218 -1.28 21.06 -8.86
C GLY A 218 -2.58 20.24 -8.82
N ARG A 219 -3.26 20.19 -7.68
CA ARG A 219 -4.57 19.51 -7.54
C ARG A 219 -5.65 20.13 -8.41
N GLU A 220 -5.73 21.45 -8.48
CA GLU A 220 -6.71 22.13 -9.33
C GLU A 220 -6.49 21.82 -10.81
N ARG A 221 -5.22 21.81 -11.25
CA ARG A 221 -4.87 21.38 -12.61
C ARG A 221 -5.30 19.93 -12.90
N LEU A 222 -5.17 19.03 -11.92
CA LEU A 222 -5.66 17.65 -12.06
C LEU A 222 -7.20 17.56 -12.10
N ARG A 223 -7.91 18.40 -11.33
CA ARG A 223 -9.39 18.49 -11.40
C ARG A 223 -9.84 18.96 -12.79
N GLN A 224 -9.16 19.97 -13.35
CA GLN A 224 -9.38 20.45 -14.71
C GLN A 224 -9.12 19.33 -15.74
N ALA A 225 -7.98 18.64 -15.63
CA ALA A 225 -7.63 17.56 -16.55
C ALA A 225 -8.67 16.43 -16.52
N ARG A 226 -9.14 16.04 -15.34
CA ARG A 226 -10.21 15.04 -15.19
C ARG A 226 -11.50 15.46 -15.89
N GLU A 227 -11.90 16.72 -15.73
CA GLU A 227 -13.11 17.23 -16.39
C GLU A 227 -12.98 17.26 -17.91
N LEU A 228 -11.81 17.66 -18.44
CA LEU A 228 -11.53 17.62 -19.87
C LEU A 228 -11.57 16.19 -20.41
N ALA A 229 -10.88 15.25 -19.75
CA ALA A 229 -10.84 13.85 -20.15
C ALA A 229 -12.25 13.23 -20.18
N ARG A 230 -13.06 13.53 -19.16
CA ARG A 230 -14.45 13.10 -19.06
C ARG A 230 -15.31 13.63 -20.21
N ARG A 231 -15.22 14.92 -20.52
CA ARG A 231 -15.95 15.53 -21.66
C ARG A 231 -15.51 14.97 -23.00
N ALA A 232 -14.22 14.64 -23.12
CA ALA A 232 -13.65 14.00 -24.31
C ALA A 232 -14.00 12.51 -24.45
N GLY A 233 -14.61 11.89 -23.43
CA GLY A 233 -14.89 10.45 -23.41
C GLY A 233 -13.64 9.57 -23.25
N SER A 234 -12.49 10.15 -22.87
CA SER A 234 -11.24 9.42 -22.70
C SER A 234 -11.13 8.82 -21.30
N THR A 235 -11.76 7.66 -21.11
CA THR A 235 -11.75 6.97 -19.81
C THR A 235 -10.33 6.65 -19.31
N PRO A 236 -9.37 6.19 -20.13
CA PRO A 236 -8.01 5.95 -19.66
C PRO A 236 -7.32 7.19 -19.07
N VAL A 237 -7.48 8.35 -19.73
CA VAL A 237 -6.92 9.62 -19.24
C VAL A 237 -7.67 10.12 -18.00
N GLU A 238 -8.99 9.90 -17.93
CA GLU A 238 -9.79 10.18 -16.73
C GLU A 238 -9.28 9.37 -15.53
N MET A 239 -8.99 8.08 -15.71
CA MET A 239 -8.46 7.22 -14.65
C MET A 239 -7.09 7.71 -14.18
N ARG A 240 -6.22 8.13 -15.11
CA ARG A 240 -4.93 8.73 -14.79
C ARG A 240 -5.08 10.00 -13.95
N ALA A 241 -6.03 10.86 -14.28
CA ALA A 241 -6.28 12.10 -13.54
C ALA A 241 -6.79 11.83 -12.12
N LEU A 242 -7.77 10.93 -11.98
CA LEU A 242 -8.32 10.52 -10.68
C LEU A 242 -7.27 9.86 -9.78
N PHE A 243 -6.40 9.03 -10.36
CA PHE A 243 -5.31 8.40 -9.62
C PHE A 243 -4.34 9.46 -9.10
N ASN A 244 -3.92 10.39 -9.95
CA ASN A 244 -3.01 11.46 -9.52
C ASN A 244 -3.63 12.42 -8.50
N LEU A 245 -4.95 12.65 -8.53
CA LEU A 245 -5.66 13.37 -7.47
C LEU A 245 -5.58 12.62 -6.14
N ALA A 246 -5.90 11.33 -6.16
CA ALA A 246 -5.87 10.49 -4.96
C ALA A 246 -4.46 10.40 -4.37
N VAL A 247 -3.43 10.20 -5.20
CA VAL A 247 -2.04 10.17 -4.70
C VAL A 247 -1.60 11.54 -4.20
N GLY A 248 -2.00 12.64 -4.85
CA GLY A 248 -1.71 13.98 -4.36
C GLY A 248 -2.30 14.26 -2.98
N CYS A 249 -3.52 13.77 -2.71
CA CYS A 249 -4.12 13.82 -1.36
C CYS A 249 -3.31 12.95 -0.37
N PHE A 250 -2.94 11.74 -0.74
CA PHE A 250 -2.17 10.82 0.11
C PHE A 250 -0.80 11.40 0.49
N GLU A 251 -0.04 11.89 -0.50
CA GLU A 251 1.27 12.50 -0.31
C GLU A 251 1.23 13.82 0.48
N SER A 252 0.06 14.47 0.56
CA SER A 252 -0.19 15.64 1.40
C SER A 252 -0.71 15.29 2.80
N GLY A 253 -0.97 14.01 3.11
CA GLY A 253 -1.56 13.60 4.38
C GLY A 253 -3.07 13.81 4.48
N HIS A 254 -3.76 14.16 3.39
CA HIS A 254 -5.21 14.37 3.36
C HIS A 254 -5.94 13.04 3.05
N LEU A 255 -5.79 12.06 3.93
CA LEU A 255 -6.20 10.67 3.68
C LEU A 255 -7.69 10.50 3.40
N ASP A 256 -8.57 11.23 4.11
CA ASP A 256 -10.02 11.16 3.89
C ASP A 256 -10.42 11.69 2.50
N GLU A 257 -9.71 12.67 1.96
CA GLU A 257 -9.95 13.20 0.61
C GLU A 257 -9.58 12.21 -0.49
N CYS A 258 -8.73 11.22 -0.21
CA CYS A 258 -8.39 10.18 -1.19
C CYS A 258 -9.60 9.30 -1.53
N LEU A 259 -10.41 8.93 -0.53
CA LEU A 259 -11.44 7.89 -0.68
C LEU A 259 -12.52 8.23 -1.72
N PRO A 260 -13.06 9.47 -1.80
CA PRO A 260 -14.00 9.85 -2.86
C PRO A 260 -13.41 9.72 -4.26
N TRP A 261 -12.16 10.13 -4.49
CA TRP A 261 -11.50 10.01 -5.79
C TRP A 261 -11.30 8.55 -6.21
N LEU A 262 -10.89 7.72 -5.27
CA LEU A 262 -10.70 6.29 -5.50
C LEU A 262 -12.03 5.58 -5.76
N ALA A 263 -13.08 5.93 -5.01
CA ALA A 263 -14.42 5.38 -5.23
C ALA A 263 -14.99 5.77 -6.60
N GLU A 264 -14.85 7.04 -6.99
CA GLU A 264 -15.28 7.54 -8.31
C GLU A 264 -14.51 6.82 -9.44
N GLY A 265 -13.17 6.76 -9.35
CA GLY A 265 -12.33 6.11 -10.37
C GLY A 265 -12.64 4.64 -10.55
N LEU A 266 -12.79 3.89 -9.46
CA LEU A 266 -13.12 2.46 -9.53
C LEU A 266 -14.53 2.20 -10.06
N ASP A 267 -15.51 3.06 -9.76
CA ASP A 267 -16.85 2.94 -10.34
C ASP A 267 -16.85 3.24 -11.85
N ARG A 268 -16.14 4.28 -12.27
CA ARG A 268 -15.98 4.63 -13.69
C ARG A 268 -15.29 3.52 -14.46
N ALA A 269 -14.17 3.00 -13.94
CA ALA A 269 -13.46 1.88 -14.53
C ALA A 269 -14.33 0.63 -14.65
N ARG A 270 -15.18 0.33 -13.66
CA ARG A 270 -16.15 -0.78 -13.72
C ARG A 270 -17.12 -0.61 -14.88
N ARG A 271 -17.73 0.56 -15.02
CA ARG A 271 -18.71 0.84 -16.09
C ARG A 271 -18.09 0.79 -17.48
N ALA A 272 -16.80 1.08 -17.59
CA ALA A 272 -16.06 1.06 -18.85
C ALA A 272 -15.35 -0.27 -19.15
N GLY A 273 -15.45 -1.27 -18.28
CA GLY A 273 -14.73 -2.55 -18.44
C GLY A 273 -13.22 -2.48 -18.26
N LEU A 274 -12.72 -1.43 -17.58
CA LEU A 274 -11.29 -1.12 -17.43
C LEU A 274 -10.71 -1.48 -16.06
N LEU A 275 -11.38 -2.33 -15.26
CA LEU A 275 -10.92 -2.66 -13.90
C LEU A 275 -9.53 -3.30 -13.81
N SER A 276 -9.08 -3.93 -14.89
CA SER A 276 -7.74 -4.56 -15.00
C SER A 276 -6.70 -3.64 -15.63
N SER A 277 -7.06 -2.40 -15.95
CA SER A 277 -6.11 -1.40 -16.47
C SER A 277 -5.18 -0.90 -15.36
N PRO A 278 -3.96 -0.40 -15.68
CA PRO A 278 -2.95 -0.04 -14.69
C PRO A 278 -3.46 0.90 -13.56
N TYR A 279 -4.07 2.04 -13.90
CA TYR A 279 -4.50 3.01 -12.88
C TYR A 279 -5.60 2.49 -11.94
N PRO A 280 -6.68 1.83 -12.42
CA PRO A 280 -7.63 1.16 -11.54
C PRO A 280 -6.98 0.12 -10.61
N MET A 281 -5.97 -0.62 -11.08
CA MET A 281 -5.23 -1.54 -10.20
C MET A 281 -4.50 -0.80 -9.08
N GLU A 282 -3.76 0.26 -9.41
CA GLU A 282 -3.07 1.09 -8.42
C GLU A 282 -4.03 1.78 -7.44
N MET A 283 -5.20 2.23 -7.90
CA MET A 283 -6.24 2.79 -7.05
C MET A 283 -6.75 1.79 -6.01
N ARG A 284 -6.86 0.50 -6.34
CA ARG A 284 -7.28 -0.54 -5.38
C ARG A 284 -6.27 -0.66 -4.24
N TYR A 285 -4.99 -0.77 -4.59
CA TYR A 285 -3.92 -0.78 -3.61
C TYR A 285 -3.97 0.46 -2.71
N LEU A 286 -4.05 1.65 -3.31
CA LEU A 286 -4.07 2.91 -2.57
C LEU A 286 -5.30 3.02 -1.66
N LYS A 287 -6.48 2.56 -2.11
CA LYS A 287 -7.70 2.53 -1.29
C LYS A 287 -7.52 1.67 -0.05
N LEU A 288 -6.96 0.47 -0.22
CA LEU A 288 -6.69 -0.42 0.91
C LEU A 288 -5.66 0.21 1.86
N LEU A 289 -4.66 0.90 1.34
CA LEU A 289 -3.62 1.54 2.14
C LEU A 289 -4.19 2.68 2.97
N VAL A 290 -5.01 3.54 2.36
CA VAL A 290 -5.72 4.62 3.06
C VAL A 290 -6.64 4.06 4.16
N LEU A 291 -7.40 3.00 3.88
CA LEU A 291 -8.26 2.35 4.89
C LEU A 291 -7.45 1.74 6.04
N TYR A 292 -6.28 1.16 5.74
CA TYR A 292 -5.35 0.67 6.75
C TYR A 292 -4.85 1.80 7.65
N THR A 293 -4.33 2.88 7.04
CA THR A 293 -3.73 4.03 7.74
C THR A 293 -4.75 4.74 8.63
N LEU A 294 -5.99 4.95 8.13
CA LEU A 294 -7.10 5.53 8.91
C LEU A 294 -7.65 4.60 10.01
N GLY A 295 -7.11 3.38 10.17
CA GLY A 295 -7.59 2.41 11.15
C GLY A 295 -8.97 1.81 10.82
N ARG A 296 -9.45 1.94 9.57
CA ARG A 296 -10.71 1.35 9.08
C ARG A 296 -10.48 -0.09 8.62
N TRP A 297 -9.91 -0.91 9.50
CA TRP A 297 -9.37 -2.23 9.15
C TRP A 297 -10.43 -3.22 8.66
N ASP A 298 -11.64 -3.18 9.23
CA ASP A 298 -12.71 -4.06 8.75
C ASP A 298 -13.18 -3.68 7.35
N ASP A 299 -13.19 -2.38 7.01
CA ASP A 299 -13.49 -1.91 5.65
C ASP A 299 -12.38 -2.32 4.68
N CYS A 300 -11.11 -2.24 5.11
CA CYS A 300 -9.95 -2.68 4.34
C CYS A 300 -10.05 -4.17 4.01
N VAL A 301 -10.28 -5.03 4.99
CA VAL A 301 -10.40 -6.49 4.79
C VAL A 301 -11.60 -6.82 3.90
N ARG A 302 -12.78 -6.21 4.12
CA ARG A 302 -13.95 -6.43 3.26
C ARG A 302 -13.70 -6.00 1.81
N ALA A 303 -13.07 -4.84 1.62
CA ALA A 303 -12.74 -4.35 0.28
C ALA A 303 -11.73 -5.27 -0.43
N ALA A 304 -10.72 -5.76 0.29
CA ALA A 304 -9.73 -6.68 -0.26
C ALA A 304 -10.37 -8.01 -0.73
N HIS A 305 -11.26 -8.58 0.08
CA HIS A 305 -12.01 -9.79 -0.30
C HIS A 305 -12.87 -9.58 -1.55
N ALA A 306 -13.64 -8.49 -1.60
CA ALA A 306 -14.46 -8.17 -2.77
C ALA A 306 -13.61 -7.97 -4.03
N ASP A 307 -12.43 -7.37 -3.89
CA ASP A 307 -11.53 -7.11 -5.01
C ASP A 307 -10.85 -8.40 -5.53
N ALA A 308 -10.49 -9.32 -4.64
CA ALA A 308 -9.92 -10.62 -4.98
C ALA A 308 -10.93 -11.53 -5.70
N GLU A 309 -12.23 -11.42 -5.40
CA GLU A 309 -13.29 -12.14 -6.13
C GLU A 309 -13.43 -11.66 -7.58
N VAL A 310 -13.25 -10.35 -7.81
CA VAL A 310 -13.37 -9.75 -9.14
C VAL A 310 -12.10 -9.95 -9.97
N LEU A 311 -10.92 -9.92 -9.35
CA LEU A 311 -9.61 -10.02 -10.01
C LEU A 311 -8.69 -11.04 -9.30
N PRO A 312 -8.95 -12.35 -9.39
CA PRO A 312 -8.20 -13.36 -8.64
C PRO A 312 -6.71 -13.45 -9.04
N ALA A 313 -6.35 -13.09 -10.27
CA ALA A 313 -4.97 -13.07 -10.75
C ALA A 313 -4.17 -11.83 -10.28
N ALA A 314 -4.81 -10.87 -9.60
CA ALA A 314 -4.24 -9.58 -9.19
C ALA A 314 -3.87 -9.55 -7.70
N GLY A 315 -3.29 -10.64 -7.16
CA GLY A 315 -3.11 -10.82 -5.72
C GLY A 315 -2.38 -9.66 -5.02
N GLY A 316 -1.32 -9.13 -5.62
CA GLY A 316 -0.54 -8.01 -5.07
C GLY A 316 -1.35 -6.70 -4.94
N TYR A 317 -2.31 -6.43 -5.84
CA TYR A 317 -3.11 -5.21 -5.79
C TYR A 317 -4.38 -5.36 -4.96
N THR A 318 -4.92 -6.59 -4.85
CA THR A 318 -6.24 -6.85 -4.26
C THR A 318 -6.17 -7.25 -2.79
N MET A 319 -5.07 -7.85 -2.32
CA MET A 319 -4.97 -8.36 -0.94
C MET A 319 -4.07 -7.55 -0.01
N ALA A 320 -3.37 -6.55 -0.54
CA ALA A 320 -2.13 -6.07 0.06
C ALA A 320 -2.21 -5.49 1.48
N PRO A 321 -2.76 -4.29 1.74
CA PRO A 321 -2.85 -3.78 3.11
C PRO A 321 -3.71 -4.64 4.06
N ALA A 322 -4.55 -5.54 3.54
CA ALA A 322 -5.26 -6.52 4.37
C ALA A 322 -4.32 -7.58 4.98
N LEU A 323 -3.17 -7.87 4.35
CA LEU A 323 -2.11 -8.69 4.97
C LEU A 323 -1.50 -8.00 6.18
N TYR A 324 -1.34 -6.67 6.13
CA TYR A 324 -0.81 -5.89 7.27
C TYR A 324 -1.80 -5.92 8.44
N VAL A 325 -3.11 -5.77 8.15
CA VAL A 325 -4.18 -5.96 9.13
C VAL A 325 -4.14 -7.36 9.73
N GLY A 326 -4.05 -8.40 8.89
CA GLY A 326 -3.98 -9.79 9.33
C GLY A 326 -2.80 -10.02 10.29
N LEU A 327 -1.61 -9.54 9.91
CA LEU A 327 -0.42 -9.64 10.74
C LEU A 327 -0.59 -8.95 12.10
N ALA A 328 -1.10 -7.71 12.10
CA ALA A 328 -1.34 -6.97 13.34
C ALA A 328 -2.35 -7.68 14.26
N ARG A 329 -3.38 -8.32 13.68
CA ARG A 329 -4.38 -9.12 14.40
C ARG A 329 -3.90 -10.52 14.82
N GLY A 330 -2.67 -10.90 14.47
CA GLY A 330 -2.11 -12.21 14.78
C GLY A 330 -2.55 -13.35 13.85
N ASP A 331 -3.09 -13.06 12.66
CA ASP A 331 -3.35 -14.08 11.63
C ASP A 331 -2.03 -14.54 10.98
N LEU A 332 -1.50 -15.66 11.46
CA LEU A 332 -0.25 -16.26 10.94
C LEU A 332 -0.34 -16.60 9.43
N ARG A 333 -1.55 -16.81 8.89
CA ARG A 333 -1.74 -17.05 7.46
C ARG A 333 -1.37 -15.84 6.61
N ALA A 334 -1.32 -14.64 7.18
CA ALA A 334 -0.88 -13.44 6.46
C ALA A 334 0.57 -13.57 5.99
N VAL A 335 1.44 -14.20 6.78
CA VAL A 335 2.85 -14.47 6.42
C VAL A 335 2.93 -15.48 5.28
N ASP A 336 2.15 -16.56 5.35
CA ASP A 336 2.13 -17.57 4.29
C ASP A 336 1.61 -17.00 2.97
N ARG A 337 0.54 -16.19 3.02
CA ARG A 337 0.03 -15.48 1.83
C ARG A 337 1.05 -14.49 1.27
N ALA A 338 1.76 -13.76 2.13
CA ALA A 338 2.81 -12.84 1.70
C ALA A 338 3.97 -13.60 1.01
N ARG A 339 4.34 -14.79 1.48
CA ARG A 339 5.34 -15.64 0.79
C ARG A 339 4.84 -16.15 -0.55
N ALA A 340 3.58 -16.59 -0.62
CA ALA A 340 2.98 -17.10 -1.86
C ALA A 340 2.98 -16.04 -2.99
N LEU A 341 2.89 -14.76 -2.65
CA LEU A 341 3.03 -13.66 -3.62
C LEU A 341 4.39 -13.64 -4.35
N LEU A 342 5.44 -14.23 -3.75
CA LEU A 342 6.79 -14.26 -4.29
C LEU A 342 7.13 -15.55 -5.06
N GLU A 343 6.21 -16.52 -5.13
CA GLU A 343 6.47 -17.82 -5.78
C GLU A 343 6.36 -17.77 -7.31
N GLY A 344 5.76 -16.71 -7.86
CA GLY A 344 5.56 -16.50 -9.30
C GLY A 344 6.68 -15.71 -10.00
N PRO A 345 6.48 -15.35 -11.29
CA PRO A 345 7.30 -14.37 -11.96
C PRO A 345 7.38 -13.07 -11.16
N PHE A 346 8.47 -12.32 -11.34
CA PHE A 346 8.63 -11.03 -10.67
C PHE A 346 7.44 -10.11 -10.94
N ASP A 347 6.84 -9.63 -9.86
CA ASP A 347 5.81 -8.61 -9.84
C ASP A 347 6.21 -7.59 -8.77
N TRP A 348 6.38 -6.33 -9.17
CA TRP A 348 6.90 -5.29 -8.30
C TRP A 348 5.94 -4.99 -7.14
N MET A 349 4.63 -5.07 -7.36
CA MET A 349 3.62 -4.80 -6.34
C MET A 349 3.56 -5.95 -5.33
N ALA A 350 3.58 -7.19 -5.80
CA ALA A 350 3.70 -8.38 -4.98
C ALA A 350 4.98 -8.33 -4.12
N THR A 351 6.10 -7.94 -4.72
CA THR A 351 7.40 -7.78 -4.04
C THR A 351 7.34 -6.70 -2.95
N LEU A 352 6.78 -5.53 -3.27
CA LEU A 352 6.56 -4.44 -2.32
C LEU A 352 5.76 -4.88 -1.11
N VAL A 353 4.62 -5.53 -1.36
CA VAL A 353 3.65 -5.92 -0.33
C VAL A 353 4.18 -7.04 0.54
N ALA A 354 4.74 -8.09 -0.08
CA ALA A 354 5.37 -9.19 0.63
C ALA A 354 6.57 -8.68 1.44
N GLY A 355 7.38 -7.79 0.88
CA GLY A 355 8.52 -7.19 1.56
C GLY A 355 8.13 -6.45 2.83
N ILE A 356 7.08 -5.62 2.79
CA ILE A 356 6.55 -4.94 3.98
C ILE A 356 6.07 -5.95 5.02
N ALA A 357 5.20 -6.89 4.61
CA ALA A 357 4.57 -7.84 5.52
C ALA A 357 5.60 -8.79 6.17
N LEU A 358 6.56 -9.29 5.40
CA LEU A 358 7.58 -10.22 5.89
C LEU A 358 8.62 -9.52 6.76
N THR A 359 8.99 -8.28 6.45
CA THR A 359 9.89 -7.48 7.30
C THR A 359 9.23 -7.19 8.65
N ASP A 360 7.96 -6.75 8.67
CA ASP A 360 7.24 -6.48 9.91
C ASP A 360 7.01 -7.78 10.71
N ALA A 361 6.70 -8.90 10.05
CA ALA A 361 6.52 -10.19 10.72
C ALA A 361 7.83 -10.73 11.34
N ALA A 362 8.97 -10.52 10.70
CA ALA A 362 10.27 -10.83 11.29
C ALA A 362 10.55 -9.94 12.50
N ALA A 363 10.27 -8.64 12.38
CA ALA A 363 10.45 -7.69 13.47
C ALA A 363 9.58 -8.00 14.69
N LEU A 364 8.30 -8.33 14.49
CA LEU A 364 7.38 -8.74 15.57
C LEU A 364 7.81 -10.03 16.29
N ARG A 365 8.58 -10.90 15.61
CA ARG A 365 9.17 -12.11 16.22
C ARG A 365 10.52 -11.86 16.91
N GLY A 366 11.07 -10.64 16.79
CA GLY A 366 12.40 -10.30 17.30
C GLY A 366 13.55 -10.93 16.49
N ASP A 367 13.29 -11.36 15.25
CA ASP A 367 14.29 -11.93 14.35
C ASP A 367 14.96 -10.81 13.54
N ALA A 368 16.02 -10.24 14.09
CA ALA A 368 16.74 -9.12 13.49
C ALA A 368 17.45 -9.53 12.18
N GLU A 369 18.02 -10.74 12.12
CA GLU A 369 18.65 -11.24 10.90
C GLU A 369 17.64 -11.38 9.75
N ASP A 370 16.50 -12.04 9.95
CA ASP A 370 15.46 -12.17 8.91
C ASP A 370 14.88 -10.80 8.54
N ALA A 371 14.63 -9.91 9.51
CA ALA A 371 14.08 -8.58 9.23
C ALA A 371 15.00 -7.75 8.31
N VAL A 372 16.31 -7.72 8.61
CA VAL A 372 17.29 -7.01 7.77
C VAL A 372 17.42 -7.67 6.39
N GLN A 373 17.44 -9.01 6.32
CA GLN A 373 17.54 -9.72 5.06
C GLN A 373 16.32 -9.48 4.16
N ARG A 374 15.10 -9.49 4.72
CA ARG A 374 13.86 -9.20 3.98
C ARG A 374 13.83 -7.78 3.47
N MET A 375 14.19 -6.82 4.31
CA MET A 375 14.30 -5.41 3.92
C MET A 375 15.28 -5.23 2.78
N ARG A 376 16.52 -5.71 2.91
CA ARG A 376 17.56 -5.60 1.86
C ARG A 376 17.16 -6.27 0.55
N SER A 377 16.59 -7.48 0.63
CA SER A 377 16.17 -8.21 -0.58
C SER A 377 15.04 -7.50 -1.31
N THR A 378 14.09 -6.93 -0.56
CA THR A 378 12.97 -6.15 -1.13
C THR A 378 13.48 -4.87 -1.78
N VAL A 379 14.34 -4.11 -1.08
CA VAL A 379 14.92 -2.88 -1.62
C VAL A 379 15.71 -3.19 -2.88
N ALA A 380 16.60 -4.18 -2.85
CA ALA A 380 17.40 -4.56 -4.02
C ALA A 380 16.55 -4.98 -5.23
N ALA A 381 15.43 -5.69 -5.01
CA ALA A 381 14.53 -6.12 -6.07
C ALA A 381 13.67 -4.98 -6.66
N LEU A 382 13.54 -3.87 -5.94
CA LEU A 382 12.72 -2.71 -6.33
C LEU A 382 13.55 -1.46 -6.68
N THR A 383 14.87 -1.52 -6.55
CA THR A 383 15.78 -0.49 -7.03
C THR A 383 15.74 -0.46 -8.55
N ASP A 384 15.56 0.72 -9.13
CA ASP A 384 15.49 0.88 -10.58
C ASP A 384 16.86 0.78 -11.27
N ASP A 385 16.86 0.75 -12.61
CA ASP A 385 18.07 0.65 -13.44
C ASP A 385 19.07 1.81 -13.21
N THR A 386 18.61 2.95 -12.67
CA THR A 386 19.46 4.11 -12.35
C THR A 386 20.13 3.99 -10.98
N GLY A 387 19.74 2.99 -10.18
CA GLY A 387 20.17 2.79 -8.81
C GLY A 387 19.38 3.61 -7.80
N ALA A 388 18.25 4.23 -8.18
CA ALA A 388 17.43 4.99 -7.26
C ALA A 388 16.69 4.06 -6.30
N LEU A 389 16.79 4.34 -5.00
CA LEU A 389 16.13 3.55 -3.97
C LEU A 389 14.61 3.74 -4.03
N PRO A 390 13.83 2.66 -3.89
CA PRO A 390 12.37 2.77 -3.90
C PRO A 390 11.89 3.55 -2.68
N HIS A 391 10.85 4.37 -2.84
CA HIS A 391 10.34 5.23 -1.75
C HIS A 391 9.96 4.48 -0.47
N VAL A 392 9.55 3.22 -0.59
CA VAL A 392 9.22 2.35 0.55
C VAL A 392 10.43 2.04 1.45
N THR A 393 11.66 2.31 1.01
CA THR A 393 12.89 2.03 1.78
C THR A 393 12.84 2.63 3.18
N VAL A 394 12.28 3.85 3.34
CA VAL A 394 12.15 4.50 4.64
C VAL A 394 11.29 3.67 5.60
N ARG A 395 10.15 3.15 5.12
CA ARG A 395 9.26 2.28 5.90
C ARG A 395 9.92 0.94 6.21
N LEU A 396 10.53 0.27 5.22
CA LEU A 396 11.20 -1.02 5.44
C LEU A 396 12.36 -0.89 6.44
N ALA A 397 13.15 0.18 6.34
CA ALA A 397 14.21 0.48 7.29
C ALA A 397 13.65 0.66 8.70
N GLY A 398 12.59 1.47 8.87
CA GLY A 398 11.95 1.69 10.18
C GLY A 398 11.39 0.40 10.80
N LEU A 399 10.85 -0.52 9.98
CA LEU A 399 10.38 -1.83 10.44
C LEU A 399 11.55 -2.73 10.87
N ALA A 400 12.59 -2.87 10.04
CA ALA A 400 13.76 -3.70 10.35
C ALA A 400 14.54 -3.17 11.57
N LEU A 401 14.68 -1.85 11.68
CA LEU A 401 15.36 -1.19 12.79
C LEU A 401 14.74 -1.50 14.15
N SER A 402 13.43 -1.77 14.22
CA SER A 402 12.79 -2.18 15.48
C SER A 402 13.37 -3.47 16.04
N ALA A 403 13.58 -4.47 15.17
CA ALA A 403 14.19 -5.75 15.54
C ALA A 403 15.68 -5.60 15.86
N VAL A 404 16.39 -4.79 15.07
CA VAL A 404 17.82 -4.49 15.28
C VAL A 404 18.04 -3.83 16.64
N ALA A 405 17.23 -2.84 16.99
CA ALA A 405 17.30 -2.16 18.27
C ALA A 405 16.99 -3.09 19.45
N ASP A 406 15.96 -3.94 19.34
CA ASP A 406 15.65 -4.95 20.35
C ASP A 406 16.81 -5.93 20.56
N ARG A 407 17.46 -6.34 19.47
CA ARG A 407 18.62 -7.25 19.51
C ARG A 407 19.84 -6.60 20.15
N ALA A 408 20.13 -5.34 19.81
CA ALA A 408 21.21 -4.57 20.43
C ALA A 408 20.98 -4.38 21.93
N ASP A 409 19.74 -4.08 22.35
CA ASP A 409 19.36 -3.95 23.76
C ASP A 409 19.51 -5.25 24.54
N ASP A 410 19.07 -6.37 23.96
CA ASP A 410 19.21 -7.70 24.57
C ASP A 410 20.67 -8.09 24.78
N LEU A 411 21.53 -7.83 23.80
CA LEU A 411 22.96 -8.11 23.89
C LEU A 411 23.65 -7.23 24.94
N ARG A 412 23.31 -5.92 25.01
CA ARG A 412 23.80 -5.04 26.08
C ARG A 412 23.39 -5.55 27.46
N ARG A 413 22.14 -5.97 27.63
CA ARG A 413 21.63 -6.56 28.89
C ARG A 413 22.36 -7.85 29.27
N LYS A 414 22.77 -8.65 28.28
CA LYS A 414 23.56 -9.88 28.48
C LYS A 414 25.07 -9.62 28.63
N GLY A 415 25.52 -8.38 28.52
CA GLY A 415 26.93 -7.99 28.64
C GLY A 415 27.77 -8.19 27.36
N ASP A 416 27.16 -8.58 26.24
CA ASP A 416 27.84 -8.70 24.94
C ASP A 416 27.93 -7.35 24.22
N GLN A 417 28.90 -6.53 24.63
CA GLN A 417 29.14 -5.20 24.06
C GLN A 417 29.57 -5.27 22.58
N ALA A 418 30.36 -6.28 22.21
CA ALA A 418 30.83 -6.45 20.84
C ALA A 418 29.68 -6.80 19.89
N GLY A 419 28.77 -7.68 20.33
CA GLY A 419 27.55 -8.00 19.60
C GLY A 419 26.62 -6.80 19.47
N ALA A 420 26.41 -6.05 20.55
CA ALA A 420 25.60 -4.84 20.52
C ALA A 420 26.16 -3.79 19.54
N LEU A 421 27.49 -3.59 19.51
CA LEU A 421 28.14 -2.64 18.60
C LEU A 421 27.92 -3.02 17.12
N ARG A 422 28.03 -4.31 16.77
CA ARG A 422 27.76 -4.76 15.38
C ARG A 422 26.33 -4.46 14.93
N TRP A 423 25.36 -4.61 15.83
CA TRP A 423 23.97 -4.26 15.53
C TRP A 423 23.74 -2.74 15.47
N ALA A 424 24.45 -1.95 16.27
CA ALA A 424 24.43 -0.49 16.16
C ALA A 424 25.04 0.02 14.83
N GLU A 425 26.10 -0.63 14.34
CA GLU A 425 26.67 -0.38 13.01
C GLU A 425 25.65 -0.70 11.91
N THR A 426 24.98 -1.86 12.00
CA THR A 426 23.88 -2.22 11.09
C THR A 426 22.74 -1.20 11.15
N ALA A 427 22.35 -0.75 12.35
CA ALA A 427 21.32 0.28 12.50
C ALA A 427 21.72 1.60 11.82
N THR A 428 23.01 1.96 11.88
CA THR A 428 23.53 3.17 11.23
C THR A 428 23.45 3.06 9.71
N GLU A 429 23.80 1.91 9.13
CA GLU A 429 23.61 1.67 7.69
C GLU A 429 22.14 1.85 7.26
N LEU A 430 21.20 1.25 8.01
CA LEU A 430 19.77 1.29 7.65
C LEU A 430 19.16 2.70 7.79
N VAL A 431 19.53 3.47 8.81
CA VAL A 431 19.02 4.83 8.98
C VAL A 431 19.57 5.77 7.91
N GLU A 432 20.81 5.58 7.45
CA GLU A 432 21.37 6.38 6.35
C GLU A 432 20.62 6.13 5.04
N LEU A 433 20.27 4.87 4.73
CA LEU A 433 19.39 4.54 3.60
C LEU A 433 18.02 5.24 3.72
N ALA A 434 17.44 5.26 4.93
CA ALA A 434 16.19 5.95 5.20
C ALA A 434 16.31 7.47 5.01
N ARG A 435 17.36 8.10 5.54
CA ARG A 435 17.65 9.55 5.39
C ARG A 435 17.82 9.93 3.94
N MET A 436 18.65 9.18 3.20
CA MET A 436 18.88 9.41 1.77
C MET A 436 17.57 9.35 0.99
N THR A 437 16.75 8.31 1.23
CA THR A 437 15.48 8.12 0.51
C THR A 437 14.42 9.17 0.89
N ALA A 438 14.33 9.55 2.18
CA ALA A 438 13.37 10.54 2.64
C ALA A 438 13.71 11.96 2.15
N ALA A 439 15.00 12.28 2.05
CA ALA A 439 15.49 13.55 1.48
C ALA A 439 15.29 13.62 -0.04
N HIS A 440 15.42 12.49 -0.74
CA HIS A 440 15.27 12.38 -2.20
C HIS A 440 13.99 11.62 -2.57
N GLY A 441 12.84 12.23 -2.26
CA GLY A 441 11.56 11.79 -2.81
C GLY A 441 11.46 12.08 -4.33
N GLU A 442 10.25 12.13 -4.89
CA GLU A 442 10.07 12.35 -6.32
C GLU A 442 10.73 13.69 -6.76
N ARG A 443 11.70 13.61 -7.70
CA ARG A 443 12.47 14.75 -8.26
C ARG A 443 13.34 15.50 -7.24
N GLY A 444 13.87 14.80 -6.24
CA GLY A 444 14.74 15.41 -5.22
C GLY A 444 13.97 16.32 -4.25
N ILE A 445 12.64 16.25 -4.25
CA ILE A 445 11.82 16.90 -3.23
C ILE A 445 11.68 15.90 -2.07
N PRO A 446 11.84 16.32 -0.80
CA PRO A 446 11.61 15.43 0.33
C PRO A 446 10.22 14.77 0.29
N GLN A 447 10.18 13.53 0.76
CA GLN A 447 8.93 12.77 0.88
C GLN A 447 7.89 13.52 1.73
N GLY A 448 6.62 13.25 1.48
CA GLY A 448 5.49 13.84 2.23
C GLY A 448 5.44 13.42 3.70
N PRO A 449 4.40 13.82 4.44
CA PRO A 449 4.26 13.57 5.88
C PRO A 449 4.47 12.11 6.27
N GLU A 450 3.95 11.16 5.48
CA GLU A 450 4.16 9.72 5.71
C GLU A 450 5.65 9.33 5.75
N GLY A 451 6.41 9.75 4.73
CA GLY A 451 7.84 9.47 4.65
C GLY A 451 8.63 10.11 5.79
N GLN A 452 8.28 11.34 6.17
CA GLN A 452 8.91 12.01 7.32
C GLN A 452 8.57 11.32 8.65
N ALA A 453 7.36 10.78 8.80
CA ALA A 453 6.96 10.02 9.98
C ALA A 453 7.72 8.69 10.11
N TRP A 454 7.85 7.96 9.00
CA TRP A 454 8.68 6.76 8.95
C TRP A 454 10.16 7.05 9.23
N LEU A 455 10.69 8.18 8.72
CA LEU A 455 12.05 8.62 9.03
C LEU A 455 12.20 8.91 10.52
N ALA A 456 11.30 9.68 11.12
CA ALA A 456 11.36 10.00 12.55
C ALA A 456 11.34 8.74 13.43
N ARG A 457 10.55 7.73 13.04
CA ARG A 457 10.58 6.42 13.71
C ARG A 457 11.92 5.70 13.49
N ALA A 458 12.43 5.64 12.25
CA ALA A 458 13.71 5.01 11.95
C ALA A 458 14.85 5.64 12.77
N GLU A 459 14.87 6.96 12.90
CA GLU A 459 15.85 7.67 13.71
C GLU A 459 15.70 7.36 15.20
N ALA A 460 14.48 7.26 15.72
CA ALA A 460 14.25 6.87 17.12
C ALA A 460 14.71 5.42 17.42
N GLU A 461 14.45 4.49 16.50
CA GLU A 461 14.94 3.10 16.60
C GLU A 461 16.48 3.04 16.51
N TRP A 462 17.08 3.82 15.59
CA TRP A 462 18.53 3.93 15.48
C TRP A 462 19.18 4.48 16.75
N THR A 463 18.63 5.56 17.32
CA THR A 463 19.10 6.11 18.61
C THR A 463 18.99 5.05 19.71
N ARG A 464 17.90 4.26 19.73
CA ARG A 464 17.75 3.14 20.67
C ARG A 464 18.88 2.13 20.49
N ALA A 465 19.14 1.67 19.26
CA ALA A 465 20.19 0.69 18.98
C ALA A 465 21.60 1.20 19.35
N ALA A 466 21.91 2.46 19.04
CA ALA A 466 23.25 3.03 19.19
C ALA A 466 23.57 3.46 20.64
N SER A 467 22.65 4.18 21.28
CA SER A 467 22.89 4.82 22.58
C SER A 467 21.93 4.37 23.68
N GLY A 468 20.83 3.70 23.35
CA GLY A 468 19.78 3.31 24.30
C GLY A 468 18.52 4.18 24.18
N PRO A 469 17.49 3.89 24.99
CA PRO A 469 16.18 4.52 24.85
C PRO A 469 16.23 6.05 25.01
N ASP A 470 15.61 6.77 24.07
CA ASP A 470 15.53 8.24 24.07
C ASP A 470 14.07 8.69 23.98
N ALA A 471 13.57 9.26 25.09
CA ALA A 471 12.20 9.72 25.19
C ALA A 471 11.87 10.88 24.24
N GLU A 472 12.83 11.77 23.94
CA GLU A 472 12.61 12.90 23.04
C GLU A 472 12.53 12.43 21.58
N ALA A 473 13.38 11.47 21.19
CA ALA A 473 13.31 10.86 19.86
C ALA A 473 11.95 10.19 19.62
N TRP A 474 11.45 9.45 20.60
CA TRP A 474 10.13 8.81 20.52
C TRP A 474 8.97 9.81 20.53
N ALA A 475 9.06 10.90 21.29
CA ALA A 475 8.06 11.96 21.25
C ALA A 475 7.97 12.60 19.86
N ARG A 476 9.12 12.85 19.19
CA ARG A 476 9.15 13.32 17.79
C ARG A 476 8.52 12.31 16.83
N ALA A 477 8.83 11.02 16.99
CA ALA A 477 8.25 9.97 16.16
C ALA A 477 6.72 9.89 16.31
N VAL A 478 6.17 9.99 17.53
CA VAL A 478 4.72 10.03 17.75
C VAL A 478 4.08 11.26 17.09
N ALA A 479 4.69 12.43 17.25
CA ALA A 479 4.18 13.67 16.67
C ALA A 479 4.20 13.67 15.13
N ALA A 480 5.17 13.02 14.50
CA ALA A 480 5.30 13.01 13.05
C ALA A 480 4.19 12.22 12.32
N PHE A 481 3.49 11.31 13.01
CA PHE A 481 2.34 10.56 12.47
C PHE A 481 0.99 11.29 12.60
N ASP A 482 0.98 12.62 12.77
CA ASP A 482 -0.25 13.43 12.96
C ASP A 482 -1.13 13.56 11.70
N PHE A 483 -0.66 13.11 10.53
CA PHE A 483 -1.36 13.16 9.24
C PHE A 483 -2.52 12.16 9.09
N GLY A 484 -2.94 11.52 10.18
CA GLY A 484 -4.12 10.64 10.22
C GLY A 484 -3.82 9.14 10.30
N ASP A 485 -2.55 8.72 10.42
CA ASP A 485 -2.24 7.33 10.77
C ASP A 485 -2.73 7.03 12.19
N VAL A 486 -3.41 5.90 12.36
CA VAL A 486 -3.94 5.47 13.64
C VAL A 486 -3.04 4.45 14.33
N TYR A 487 -2.44 3.54 13.56
CA TYR A 487 -1.78 2.36 14.12
C TYR A 487 -0.30 2.60 14.42
N GLU A 488 0.42 3.21 13.48
CA GLU A 488 1.85 3.46 13.64
C GLU A 488 2.18 4.44 14.79
N PRO A 489 1.43 5.54 15.06
CA PRO A 489 1.67 6.33 16.27
C PRO A 489 1.41 5.55 17.56
N ALA A 490 0.48 4.59 17.58
CA ALA A 490 0.29 3.73 18.75
C ALA A 490 1.50 2.80 18.98
N ARG A 491 2.13 2.29 17.91
CA ARG A 491 3.39 1.56 17.98
C ARG A 491 4.52 2.43 18.51
N CYS A 492 4.63 3.66 18.02
CA CYS A 492 5.60 4.64 18.53
C CYS A 492 5.34 4.98 20.00
N ARG A 493 4.09 5.12 20.45
CA ARG A 493 3.72 5.37 21.85
C ARG A 493 4.10 4.22 22.77
N LEU A 494 4.00 2.97 22.32
CA LEU A 494 4.47 1.81 23.08
C LEU A 494 5.97 1.93 23.36
N ARG A 495 6.78 2.23 22.35
CA ARG A 495 8.23 2.47 22.49
C ARG A 495 8.55 3.73 23.28
N TYR A 496 7.74 4.77 23.14
CA TYR A 496 7.87 5.99 23.94
C TYR A 496 7.69 5.70 25.43
N ALA A 497 6.66 4.92 25.78
CA ALA A 497 6.44 4.48 27.15
C ALA A 497 7.61 3.64 27.69
N GLU A 498 8.23 2.78 26.88
CA GLU A 498 9.45 2.04 27.27
C GLU A 498 10.61 2.99 27.60
N ALA A 499 10.84 4.01 26.75
CA ALA A 499 11.88 5.01 26.98
C ALA A 499 11.62 5.87 28.23
N LEU A 500 10.36 6.26 28.46
CA LEU A 500 9.95 6.97 29.67
C LEU A 500 10.18 6.14 30.94
N LEU A 501 9.89 4.82 30.90
CA LEU A 501 10.20 3.93 32.02
C LEU A 501 11.69 3.80 32.27
N ALA A 502 12.51 3.71 31.21
CA ALA A 502 13.96 3.70 31.34
C ALA A 502 14.50 4.98 32.00
N ALA A 503 13.81 6.11 31.81
CA ALA A 503 14.08 7.39 32.46
C ALA A 503 13.38 7.57 33.83
N ASP A 504 12.77 6.52 34.41
CA ASP A 504 11.99 6.53 35.66
C ASP A 504 10.77 7.47 35.68
N ARG A 505 10.27 7.87 34.50
CA ARG A 505 9.07 8.71 34.32
C ARG A 505 7.80 7.84 34.22
N ARG A 506 7.50 7.11 35.31
CA ARG A 506 6.48 6.05 35.33
C ARG A 506 5.06 6.49 35.00
N GLU A 507 4.63 7.64 35.54
CA GLU A 507 3.27 8.14 35.30
C GLU A 507 3.04 8.46 33.83
N GLU A 508 4.00 9.15 33.21
CA GLU A 508 3.97 9.49 31.79
C GLU A 508 4.02 8.24 30.91
N ALA A 509 4.87 7.27 31.25
CA ALA A 509 4.90 6.00 30.57
C ALA A 509 3.56 5.25 30.64
N ALA A 510 2.89 5.27 31.79
CA ALA A 510 1.58 4.64 31.96
C ALA A 510 0.50 5.35 31.13
N VAL A 511 0.59 6.67 30.94
CA VAL A 511 -0.31 7.43 30.05
C VAL A 511 -0.12 6.98 28.60
N GLU A 512 1.12 6.96 28.12
CA GLU A 512 1.41 6.59 26.73
C GLU A 512 1.09 5.13 26.42
N ALA A 513 1.40 4.21 27.35
CA ALA A 513 1.07 2.80 27.20
C ALA A 513 -0.45 2.54 27.20
N ARG A 514 -1.24 3.28 28.00
CA ARG A 514 -2.72 3.20 27.96
C ARG A 514 -3.28 3.72 26.65
N ALA A 515 -2.77 4.83 26.14
CA ALA A 515 -3.17 5.37 24.85
C ALA A 515 -2.88 4.37 23.70
N ALA A 516 -1.70 3.76 23.69
CA ALA A 516 -1.37 2.69 22.74
C ALA A 516 -2.31 1.48 22.87
N ARG A 517 -2.55 1.01 24.11
CA ARG A 517 -3.44 -0.13 24.40
C ARG A 517 -4.86 0.11 23.88
N GLU A 518 -5.42 1.30 24.07
CA GLU A 518 -6.77 1.64 23.60
C GLU A 518 -6.89 1.51 22.09
N VAL A 519 -5.89 1.97 21.35
CA VAL A 519 -5.83 1.83 19.89
C VAL A 519 -5.69 0.36 19.49
N PHE A 520 -4.75 -0.38 20.09
CA PHE A 520 -4.56 -1.79 19.78
C PHE A 520 -5.81 -2.62 20.06
N ALA A 521 -6.50 -2.37 21.17
CA ALA A 521 -7.77 -3.02 21.49
C ALA A 521 -8.86 -2.72 20.46
N ARG A 522 -9.00 -1.45 20.06
CA ARG A 522 -9.99 -1.04 19.05
C ARG A 522 -9.74 -1.67 17.68
N LEU A 523 -8.48 -1.77 17.27
CA LEU A 523 -8.10 -2.34 15.98
C LEU A 523 -8.04 -3.88 15.98
N GLY A 524 -7.98 -4.48 17.18
CA GLY A 524 -7.76 -5.91 17.38
C GLY A 524 -6.30 -6.32 17.19
N ALA A 525 -5.35 -5.41 17.39
CA ALA A 525 -3.92 -5.68 17.24
C ALA A 525 -3.37 -6.49 18.42
N THR A 526 -3.72 -7.78 18.47
CA THR A 526 -3.54 -8.69 19.62
C THR A 526 -2.09 -8.77 20.11
N VAL A 527 -1.13 -8.89 19.19
CA VAL A 527 0.30 -9.03 19.53
C VAL A 527 0.82 -7.84 20.34
N LEU A 528 0.49 -6.62 19.93
CA LEU A 528 0.96 -5.40 20.61
C LEU A 528 0.06 -4.99 21.78
N LEU A 529 -1.20 -5.43 21.79
CA LEU A 529 -2.10 -5.25 22.92
C LEU A 529 -1.53 -5.91 24.18
N GLU A 530 -1.08 -7.15 24.09
CA GLU A 530 -0.47 -7.89 25.21
C GLU A 530 0.79 -7.19 25.73
N GLN A 531 1.63 -6.67 24.83
CA GLN A 531 2.83 -5.91 25.18
C GLN A 531 2.49 -4.60 25.91
N ALA A 532 1.47 -3.87 25.45
CA ALA A 532 1.01 -2.66 26.10
C ALA A 532 0.46 -2.94 27.51
N GLU A 533 -0.28 -4.04 27.69
CA GLU A 533 -0.81 -4.45 29.01
C GLU A 533 0.31 -4.82 30.00
N GLU A 534 1.34 -5.54 29.57
CA GLU A 534 2.54 -5.80 30.38
C GLU A 534 3.24 -4.48 30.75
N LEU A 535 3.41 -3.57 29.79
CA LEU A 535 4.07 -2.29 30.04
C LEU A 535 3.30 -1.44 31.05
N ILE A 536 1.96 -1.41 30.97
CA ILE A 536 1.10 -0.75 31.97
C ILE A 536 1.28 -1.38 33.36
N ARG A 537 1.38 -2.71 33.45
CA ARG A 537 1.63 -3.38 34.74
C ARG A 537 2.99 -3.01 35.33
N ARG A 538 4.03 -2.88 34.50
CA ARG A 538 5.37 -2.43 34.92
C ARG A 538 5.44 -0.96 35.29
N ALA A 539 4.70 -0.11 34.58
CA ALA A 539 4.63 1.33 34.80
C ALA A 539 3.78 1.70 36.01
N SER A 540 2.78 0.87 36.33
CA SER A 540 1.98 1.07 37.53
C SER A 540 2.89 0.91 38.75
N PRO A 541 2.93 1.90 39.67
CA PRO A 541 3.56 1.67 40.95
C PRO A 541 2.94 0.40 41.52
N ALA A 542 3.77 -0.53 42.01
CA ALA A 542 3.26 -1.68 42.72
C ALA A 542 2.26 -1.13 43.75
N VAL A 543 0.98 -1.38 43.50
CA VAL A 543 -0.02 -1.23 44.54
C VAL A 543 0.42 -2.29 45.52
N ALA A 544 1.22 -1.89 46.52
CA ALA A 544 1.29 -2.64 47.76
C ALA A 544 -0.18 -2.91 48.07
N PRO A 545 -0.61 -4.18 48.15
CA PRO A 545 -2.01 -4.48 48.45
C PRO A 545 -2.38 -3.60 49.63
N PRO A 546 -3.47 -2.84 49.56
CA PRO A 546 -3.75 -1.79 50.52
C PRO A 546 -3.49 -2.37 51.91
N SER A 547 -2.53 -1.80 52.62
CA SER A 547 -2.31 -2.11 54.03
C SER A 547 -3.53 -1.72 54.89
N ALA A 548 -4.59 -1.19 54.26
CA ALA A 548 -5.93 -1.10 54.80
C ALA A 548 -6.66 -2.46 54.73
N GLN A 549 -6.61 -3.18 55.86
CA GLN A 549 -7.47 -4.30 56.26
C GLN A 549 -7.07 -5.72 55.80
N LEU A 550 -5.84 -6.14 56.13
CA LEU A 550 -5.53 -7.58 56.28
C LEU A 550 -6.49 -8.28 57.26
N LEU A 551 -7.04 -7.53 58.22
CA LEU A 551 -7.99 -8.00 59.22
C LEU A 551 -9.24 -7.12 59.23
N THR A 552 -10.41 -7.76 59.32
CA THR A 552 -11.70 -7.10 59.55
C THR A 552 -11.69 -6.37 60.91
N ALA A 553 -12.59 -5.38 61.10
CA ALA A 553 -12.71 -4.67 62.39
C ALA A 553 -12.85 -5.65 63.59
N ARG A 554 -13.61 -6.74 63.38
CA ARG A 554 -13.81 -7.77 64.40
C ARG A 554 -12.55 -8.60 64.68
N GLU A 555 -11.76 -8.90 63.65
CA GLU A 555 -10.49 -9.59 63.81
C GLU A 555 -9.42 -8.69 64.45
N GLN A 556 -9.49 -7.37 64.25
CA GLN A 556 -8.64 -6.41 64.96
C GLN A 556 -8.96 -6.37 66.45
N ASP A 557 -10.24 -6.35 66.83
CA ASP A 557 -10.64 -6.42 68.24
C ASP A 557 -10.12 -7.71 68.90
N VAL A 558 -10.27 -8.85 68.20
CA VAL A 558 -9.77 -10.15 68.66
C VAL A 558 -8.23 -10.15 68.76
N LEU A 559 -7.52 -9.56 67.80
CA LEU A 559 -6.06 -9.43 67.80
C LEU A 559 -5.56 -8.57 68.98
N ARG A 560 -6.23 -7.46 69.32
CA ARG A 560 -5.88 -6.64 70.49
C ARG A 560 -6.00 -7.42 71.80
N LEU A 561 -7.03 -8.26 71.94
CA LEU A 561 -7.20 -9.10 73.12
C LEU A 561 -6.21 -10.27 73.16
N LEU A 562 -5.85 -10.80 71.99
CA LEU A 562 -4.75 -11.76 71.82
C LEU A 562 -3.41 -11.17 72.29
N ALA A 563 -3.09 -9.93 71.90
CA ALA A 563 -1.88 -9.21 72.31
C ALA A 563 -1.80 -8.98 73.83
N ARG A 564 -2.96 -8.92 74.52
CA ARG A 564 -3.08 -8.85 75.98
C ARG A 564 -3.01 -10.23 76.67
N GLY A 565 -2.76 -11.31 75.93
CA GLY A 565 -2.65 -12.67 76.47
C GLY A 565 -3.97 -13.34 76.82
N ARG A 566 -5.12 -12.86 76.30
CA ARG A 566 -6.43 -13.44 76.60
C ARG A 566 -6.63 -14.80 75.91
N SER A 567 -7.24 -15.74 76.62
CA SER A 567 -7.69 -17.03 76.08
C SER A 567 -8.95 -16.88 75.21
N ASN A 568 -9.27 -17.85 74.35
CA ASN A 568 -10.47 -17.79 73.49
C ASN A 568 -11.78 -17.65 74.29
N ARG A 569 -11.85 -18.24 75.50
CA ARG A 569 -13.00 -18.08 76.39
C ARG A 569 -13.15 -16.63 76.85
N GLN A 570 -12.06 -16.02 77.32
CA GLN A 570 -12.05 -14.62 77.78
C GLN A 570 -12.32 -13.63 76.63
N ILE A 571 -11.76 -13.89 75.44
CA ILE A 571 -12.05 -13.11 74.23
C ILE A 571 -13.55 -13.18 73.90
N GLY A 572 -14.15 -14.37 74.00
CA GLY A 572 -15.58 -14.56 73.79
C GLY A 572 -16.43 -13.76 74.78
N GLU A 573 -16.09 -13.81 76.07
CA GLU A 573 -16.77 -13.05 77.12
C GLU A 573 -16.69 -11.53 76.90
N GLU A 574 -15.50 -11.02 76.59
CA GLU A 574 -15.26 -9.57 76.42
C GLU A 574 -15.89 -9.01 75.13
N LEU A 575 -16.07 -9.86 74.11
CA LEU A 575 -16.67 -9.48 72.84
C LEU A 575 -18.13 -9.93 72.69
N PHE A 576 -18.75 -10.50 73.73
CA PHE A 576 -20.12 -11.05 73.71
C PHE A 576 -20.36 -12.10 72.61
N ILE A 577 -19.41 -13.03 72.43
CA ILE A 577 -19.50 -14.17 71.49
C ILE A 577 -19.07 -15.47 72.19
N THR A 578 -19.36 -16.62 71.58
CA THR A 578 -18.90 -17.90 72.17
C THR A 578 -17.38 -18.06 72.03
N GLY A 579 -16.75 -18.78 72.96
CA GLY A 579 -15.32 -19.11 72.87
C GLY A 579 -14.95 -19.91 71.61
N LYS A 580 -15.91 -20.67 71.06
CA LYS A 580 -15.75 -21.38 69.77
C LYS A 580 -15.67 -20.39 68.61
N THR A 581 -16.53 -19.36 68.58
CA THR A 581 -16.50 -18.30 67.57
C THR A 581 -15.20 -17.49 67.66
N ALA A 582 -14.74 -17.15 68.86
CA ALA A 582 -13.44 -16.51 69.06
C ALA A 582 -12.28 -17.36 68.50
N SER A 583 -12.32 -18.68 68.68
CA SER A 583 -11.31 -19.60 68.11
C SER A 583 -11.25 -19.55 66.59
N VAL A 584 -12.39 -19.41 65.91
CA VAL A 584 -12.44 -19.29 64.44
C VAL A 584 -11.79 -17.99 63.99
N HIS A 585 -12.07 -16.87 64.68
CA HIS A 585 -11.41 -15.59 64.40
C HIS A 585 -9.89 -15.67 64.62
N VAL A 586 -9.43 -16.32 65.69
CA VAL A 586 -7.99 -16.51 65.92
C VAL A 586 -7.34 -17.31 64.79
N SER A 587 -7.94 -18.42 64.35
CA SER A 587 -7.43 -19.23 63.24
C SER A 587 -7.36 -18.41 61.94
N ASN A 588 -8.38 -17.61 61.64
CA ASN A 588 -8.39 -16.73 60.47
C ASN A 588 -7.31 -15.65 60.55
N ILE A 589 -7.08 -15.08 61.74
CA ILE A 589 -6.00 -14.11 61.98
C ILE A 589 -4.63 -14.76 61.75
N LEU A 590 -4.39 -15.97 62.28
CA LEU A 590 -3.14 -16.69 62.06
C LEU A 590 -2.88 -16.93 60.57
N ALA A 591 -3.90 -17.39 59.84
CA ALA A 591 -3.82 -17.62 58.39
C ALA A 591 -3.56 -16.32 57.61
N LYS A 592 -4.28 -15.24 57.93
CA LYS A 592 -4.15 -13.93 57.27
C LYS A 592 -2.81 -13.25 57.56
N LEU A 593 -2.24 -13.47 58.75
CA LEU A 593 -0.94 -12.93 59.14
C LEU A 593 0.23 -13.85 58.77
N GLY A 594 -0.03 -15.07 58.29
CA GLY A 594 1.00 -16.06 57.98
C GLY A 594 1.77 -16.56 59.21
N ALA A 595 1.11 -16.60 60.38
CA ALA A 595 1.73 -16.97 61.64
C ALA A 595 1.37 -18.41 62.04
N ALA A 596 2.37 -19.19 62.47
CA ALA A 596 2.20 -20.56 62.96
C ALA A 596 1.72 -20.60 64.43
N SER A 597 1.82 -19.49 65.17
CA SER A 597 1.37 -19.42 66.57
C SER A 597 0.75 -18.07 66.95
N ARG A 598 0.00 -18.06 68.05
CA ARG A 598 -0.60 -16.83 68.63
C ARG A 598 0.46 -15.76 68.92
N THR A 599 1.60 -16.18 69.47
CA THR A 599 2.72 -15.28 69.81
C THR A 599 3.35 -14.70 68.56
N GLU A 600 3.52 -15.52 67.52
CA GLU A 600 4.03 -15.08 66.23
C GLU A 600 3.08 -14.09 65.54
N ALA A 601 1.76 -14.31 65.63
CA ALA A 601 0.78 -13.38 65.09
C ALA A 601 0.84 -12.00 65.77
N VAL A 602 1.03 -11.95 67.09
CA VAL A 602 1.22 -10.69 67.83
C VAL A 602 2.54 -10.01 67.42
N ALA A 603 3.63 -10.77 67.25
CA ALA A 603 4.91 -10.22 66.79
C ALA A 603 4.84 -9.69 65.35
N VAL A 604 4.15 -10.40 64.46
CA VAL A 604 3.88 -9.95 63.08
C VAL A 604 3.00 -8.69 63.09
N ALA A 605 1.97 -8.63 63.92
CA ALA A 605 1.12 -7.45 64.07
C ALA A 605 1.92 -6.23 64.53
N TYR A 606 2.76 -6.38 65.55
CA TYR A 606 3.62 -5.31 66.07
C TYR A 606 4.59 -4.77 65.01
N ARG A 607 5.25 -5.66 64.25
CA ARG A 607 6.14 -5.27 63.14
C ARG A 607 5.41 -4.54 62.00
N LYS A 608 4.12 -4.82 61.81
CA LYS A 608 3.27 -4.24 60.78
C LYS A 608 2.49 -3.00 61.24
N GLY A 609 2.61 -2.59 62.52
CA GLY A 609 1.93 -1.43 63.09
C GLY A 609 0.41 -1.59 63.26
N LEU A 610 -0.08 -2.82 63.52
CA LEU A 610 -1.50 -3.19 63.64
C LEU A 610 -2.03 -3.19 65.08
#